data_AF-A0A2S2BP18-F1
#
_entry.id   AF-A0A2S2BP18-F1
#
_cell.length_a   1.000
_cell.length_b   1.000
_cell.length_c   1.000
_cell.angle_alpha   90.00
_cell.angle_beta   90.00
_cell.angle_gamma   90.00
#
_symmetry.space_group_name_H-M   'P 1'
#
loop_
_entity.id
_entity.type
_entity.pdbx_description
1 polymer ?
#
loop_
_entity_poly.entity_id
_entity_poly.type
_entity_poly.pdbx_seq_one_letter_code
_entity_poly.pdbx_strand_id
1 'polypeptide(L)'
;MFNYSGLSIVDGSAVSANLGVNPSLTITAQAARAFSFWPNNGDADPRPPQSEPYRRLAPITPRSPAVPAHAPAALRLPLTATNDSAGGRRLDQPPR
;
A
#
# COMPACT_ATOMS: atom_id res chain seq x y z
N MET A 1 -6.24 5.12 -14.94
CA MET A 1 -5.74 4.97 -16.32
C MET A 1 -5.43 6.36 -16.86
N PHE A 2 -4.32 6.52 -17.58
CA PHE A 2 -3.84 7.86 -17.97
C PHE A 2 -4.86 8.54 -18.91
N ASN A 3 -5.18 9.81 -18.65
CA ASN A 3 -6.25 10.59 -19.29
C ASN A 3 -7.70 10.18 -18.94
N TYR A 4 -7.89 9.26 -17.98
CA TYR A 4 -9.21 8.86 -17.48
C TYR A 4 -9.20 8.97 -15.95
N SER A 5 -9.45 10.17 -15.45
CA SER A 5 -9.31 10.54 -14.03
C SER A 5 -10.21 9.72 -13.09
N GLY A 6 -11.42 9.37 -13.55
CA GLY A 6 -12.38 8.55 -12.80
C GLY A 6 -12.13 7.04 -12.86
N LEU A 7 -11.15 6.58 -13.65
CA LEU A 7 -10.91 5.16 -13.87
C LEU A 7 -9.60 4.71 -13.23
N SER A 8 -9.67 3.70 -12.36
CA SER A 8 -8.52 3.03 -11.77
C SER A 8 -8.55 1.53 -12.07
N ILE A 9 -7.40 0.92 -12.33
CA ILE A 9 -7.25 -0.52 -12.58
C ILE A 9 -6.42 -1.09 -11.43
N VAL A 10 -6.91 -2.17 -10.83
CA VAL A 10 -6.27 -2.84 -9.67
C VAL A 10 -6.31 -4.34 -9.92
N ASP A 11 -5.34 -4.83 -10.68
CA ASP A 11 -5.19 -6.23 -11.05
C ASP A 11 -3.73 -6.55 -11.43
N GLY A 12 -3.49 -7.74 -11.98
CA GLY A 12 -2.16 -8.16 -12.43
C GLY A 12 -1.58 -7.32 -13.59
N SER A 13 -2.41 -6.64 -14.39
CA SER A 13 -1.95 -5.78 -15.49
C SER A 13 -1.27 -4.50 -14.99
N ALA A 14 -1.56 -4.08 -13.76
CA ALA A 14 -0.94 -2.94 -13.11
C ALA A 14 0.47 -3.26 -12.54
N VAL A 15 0.87 -4.53 -12.51
CA VAL A 15 2.20 -4.96 -12.05
C VAL A 15 3.19 -4.78 -13.20
N SER A 16 4.18 -3.88 -13.01
CA SER A 16 5.08 -3.42 -14.08
C SER A 16 6.09 -4.45 -14.59
N ALA A 17 6.19 -5.61 -13.93
CA ALA A 17 7.12 -6.68 -14.28
C ALA A 17 6.54 -8.04 -13.90
N ASN A 18 6.94 -9.08 -14.63
CA ASN A 18 6.61 -10.44 -14.27
C ASN A 18 7.40 -10.86 -13.01
N LEU A 19 6.68 -11.27 -11.97
CA LEU A 19 7.27 -11.69 -10.69
C LEU A 19 7.77 -13.14 -10.72
N GLY A 20 7.38 -13.95 -11.72
CA GLY A 20 7.72 -15.38 -11.79
C GLY A 20 7.02 -16.25 -10.74
N VAL A 21 6.13 -15.67 -9.93
CA VAL A 21 5.35 -16.32 -8.86
C VAL A 21 3.92 -15.79 -8.85
N ASN A 22 3.05 -16.36 -8.01
CA ASN A 22 1.68 -15.89 -7.84
C ASN A 22 1.66 -14.40 -7.37
N PRO A 23 1.03 -13.48 -8.13
CA PRO A 23 1.10 -12.04 -7.84
C PRO A 23 0.06 -11.56 -6.80
N SER A 24 -0.73 -12.46 -6.20
CA SER A 24 -1.86 -12.08 -5.33
C SER A 24 -1.48 -11.13 -4.20
N LEU A 25 -0.38 -11.40 -3.48
CA LEU A 25 0.05 -10.54 -2.38
C LEU A 25 0.54 -9.18 -2.87
N THR A 26 1.22 -9.12 -4.03
CA THR A 26 1.65 -7.86 -4.63
C THR A 26 0.45 -7.01 -5.05
N ILE A 27 -0.54 -7.62 -5.70
CA ILE A 27 -1.79 -6.95 -6.08
C ILE A 27 -2.49 -6.44 -4.83
N THR A 28 -2.59 -7.26 -3.77
CA THR A 28 -3.22 -6.91 -2.50
C THR A 28 -2.50 -5.73 -1.82
N ALA A 29 -1.17 -5.76 -1.76
CA ALA A 29 -0.37 -4.70 -1.16
C ALA A 29 -0.49 -3.38 -1.92
N GLN A 30 -0.44 -3.42 -3.27
CA GLN A 30 -0.62 -2.24 -4.10
C GLN A 30 -2.04 -1.67 -4.00
N ALA A 31 -3.06 -2.54 -3.98
CA ALA A 31 -4.46 -2.16 -3.79
C ALA A 31 -4.67 -1.46 -2.44
N ALA A 32 -4.22 -2.08 -1.35
CA ALA A 32 -4.34 -1.53 0.00
C ALA A 32 -3.66 -0.17 0.11
N ARG A 33 -2.44 -0.04 -0.45
CA ARG A 33 -1.72 1.22 -0.51
C ARG A 33 -2.50 2.27 -1.29
N ALA A 34 -2.98 1.95 -2.49
CA ALA A 34 -3.71 2.89 -3.33
C ALA A 34 -4.98 3.40 -2.64
N PHE A 35 -5.82 2.50 -2.13
CA PHE A 35 -7.06 2.86 -1.45
C PHE A 35 -6.85 3.58 -0.12
N SER A 36 -5.71 3.40 0.54
CA SER A 36 -5.36 4.20 1.73
C SER A 36 -5.22 5.70 1.44
N PHE A 37 -5.10 6.10 0.17
CA PHE A 37 -5.05 7.50 -0.25
C PHE A 37 -6.38 8.02 -0.82
N TRP A 38 -7.42 7.17 -0.93
CA TRP A 38 -8.73 7.64 -1.37
C TRP A 38 -9.39 8.46 -0.26
N PRO A 39 -10.01 9.61 -0.59
CA PRO A 39 -10.75 10.39 0.39
C PRO A 39 -11.92 9.59 0.95
N ASN A 40 -12.35 9.93 2.17
CA ASN A 40 -13.66 9.46 2.64
C ASN A 40 -14.75 10.07 1.75
N ASN A 41 -15.88 9.38 1.63
CA ASN A 41 -16.99 9.85 0.81
C ASN A 41 -17.45 11.26 1.22
N GLY A 42 -17.41 12.21 0.29
CA GLY A 42 -17.75 13.63 0.51
C GLY A 42 -16.56 14.53 0.82
N ASP A 43 -15.37 13.99 1.07
CA ASP A 43 -14.15 14.79 1.29
C ASP A 43 -13.51 15.17 -0.05
N ALA A 44 -12.75 16.27 -0.06
CA ALA A 44 -11.93 16.63 -1.20
C ALA A 44 -10.81 15.60 -1.41
N ASP A 45 -10.54 15.26 -2.67
CA ASP A 45 -9.49 14.31 -3.03
C ASP A 45 -8.10 14.97 -2.91
N PRO A 46 -7.21 14.51 -2.00
CA PRO A 46 -5.89 15.10 -1.83
C PRO A 46 -4.86 14.56 -2.84
N ARG A 47 -5.24 13.59 -3.69
CA ARG A 47 -4.33 13.00 -4.67
C ARG A 47 -4.03 14.02 -5.78
N PRO A 48 -2.75 14.15 -6.20
CA PRO A 48 -2.41 15.07 -7.28
C PRO A 48 -3.08 14.62 -8.59
N PRO A 49 -3.49 15.57 -9.46
CA PRO A 49 -3.94 15.28 -10.81
C PRO A 49 -2.91 14.45 -11.60
N GLN A 50 -3.37 13.67 -12.58
CA GLN A 50 -2.50 12.80 -13.41
C GLN A 50 -1.44 13.58 -14.22
N SER A 51 -1.68 14.88 -14.47
CA SER A 51 -0.74 15.77 -15.15
C SER A 51 0.37 16.30 -14.24
N GLU A 52 0.24 16.14 -12.93
CA GLU A 52 1.25 16.59 -11.97
C GLU A 52 2.27 15.48 -11.65
N PRO A 53 3.51 15.85 -11.28
CA PRO A 53 4.49 14.89 -10.80
C PRO A 53 4.01 14.12 -9.57
N TYR A 54 4.53 12.89 -9.42
CA TYR A 54 4.24 12.07 -8.26
C TYR A 54 4.63 12.76 -6.94
N ARG A 55 3.70 12.73 -5.98
CA ARG A 55 3.90 13.21 -4.60
C ARG A 55 3.60 12.09 -3.62
N ARG A 56 4.43 11.97 -2.58
CA ARG A 56 4.12 11.06 -1.45
C ARG A 56 2.94 11.62 -0.67
N LEU A 57 1.97 10.76 -0.34
CA LEU A 57 0.80 11.09 0.45
C LEU A 57 0.81 10.29 1.75
N ALA A 58 0.27 10.90 2.80
CA ALA A 58 -0.06 10.16 4.02
C ALA A 58 -1.36 9.37 3.80
N PRO A 59 -1.47 8.15 4.36
CA PRO A 59 -2.74 7.43 4.41
C PRO A 59 -3.83 8.23 5.14
N ILE A 60 -5.08 8.11 4.68
CA ILE A 60 -6.25 8.77 5.25
C ILE A 60 -6.96 7.78 6.18
N THR A 61 -7.25 8.19 7.41
CA THR A 61 -8.02 7.38 8.36
C THR A 61 -9.47 7.27 7.87
N PRO A 62 -10.05 6.05 7.79
CA PRO A 62 -11.44 5.88 7.40
C PRO A 62 -12.39 6.35 8.51
N ARG A 63 -13.47 7.07 8.16
CA ARG A 63 -14.54 7.45 9.10
C ARG A 63 -15.33 6.23 9.64
N SER A 64 -15.51 5.22 8.78
CA SER A 64 -16.23 3.99 9.09
C SER A 64 -15.32 2.78 8.88
N PRO A 65 -14.40 2.49 9.83
CA PRO A 65 -13.47 1.38 9.68
C PRO A 65 -14.21 0.04 9.70
N ALA A 66 -13.84 -0.88 8.80
CA ALA A 66 -14.41 -2.23 8.76
C ALA A 66 -14.05 -3.06 10.01
N VAL A 67 -12.90 -2.76 10.63
CA VAL A 67 -12.45 -3.40 11.87
C VAL A 67 -12.59 -2.41 13.03
N PRO A 68 -13.32 -2.76 14.11
CA PRO A 68 -13.47 -1.89 15.28
C PRO A 68 -12.13 -1.54 15.93
N ALA A 69 -12.02 -0.33 16.50
CA ALA A 69 -10.77 0.20 17.06
C ALA A 69 -10.15 -0.64 18.19
N HIS A 70 -10.98 -1.39 18.92
CA HIS A 70 -10.55 -2.24 20.03
C HIS A 70 -10.14 -3.66 19.58
N ALA A 71 -10.39 -4.02 18.32
CA ALA A 71 -10.07 -5.35 17.83
C ALA A 71 -8.56 -5.50 17.55
N PRO A 72 -8.00 -6.72 17.65
CA PRO A 72 -6.58 -6.95 17.40
C PRO A 72 -6.09 -6.50 16.02
N ALA A 73 -6.93 -6.63 14.99
CA ALA A 73 -6.62 -6.26 13.61
C ALA A 73 -7.00 -4.81 13.25
N ALA A 74 -7.27 -3.95 14.24
CA ALA A 74 -7.63 -2.56 13.99
C ALA A 74 -6.49 -1.81 13.25
N LEU A 75 -6.86 -0.99 12.28
CA LEU A 75 -5.91 -0.10 11.59
C LEU A 75 -5.35 0.93 12.59
N ARG A 76 -4.02 0.98 12.74
CA ARG A 76 -3.31 1.94 13.59
C ARG A 76 -2.35 2.75 12.73
N LEU A 77 -2.59 4.07 12.64
CA LEU A 77 -1.73 5.01 11.94
C LEU A 77 -0.95 5.87 12.96
N PRO A 78 0.31 6.26 12.68
CA PRO A 78 1.10 5.90 11.50
C PRO A 78 1.56 4.44 11.50
N LEU A 79 1.61 3.81 10.33
CA LEU A 79 2.12 2.44 10.18
C LEU A 79 3.62 2.42 10.50
N THR A 80 4.02 1.65 11.50
CA THR A 80 5.44 1.42 11.82
C THR A 80 5.80 0.02 11.33
N ALA A 81 6.75 -0.09 10.40
CA ALA A 81 7.28 -1.39 10.00
C ALA A 81 8.08 -1.96 11.18
N THR A 82 7.54 -2.96 11.86
CA THR A 82 8.31 -3.76 12.82
C THR A 82 9.19 -4.69 12.03
N ASN A 83 10.44 -4.29 11.80
CA ASN A 83 11.47 -5.23 11.36
C ASN A 83 11.68 -6.21 12.52
N ASP A 84 11.04 -7.37 12.48
CA ASP A 84 11.36 -8.44 13.42
C ASP A 84 12.71 -9.06 13.00
N SER A 85 13.78 -8.33 13.31
CA SER A 85 15.16 -8.79 13.19
C SER A 85 15.60 -9.46 14.50
N ALA A 86 14.77 -10.34 15.07
CA ALA A 86 15.21 -11.31 16.07
C ALA A 86 15.68 -12.58 15.35
N GLY A 87 16.80 -12.46 14.61
CA GLY A 87 17.35 -13.56 13.82
C GLY A 87 18.75 -13.27 13.30
N GLY A 88 19.61 -12.68 14.14
CA GLY A 88 21.03 -12.59 13.85
C GLY A 88 21.62 -14.00 13.70
N ARG A 89 21.88 -14.42 12.46
CA ARG A 89 22.86 -15.49 12.18
C ARG A 89 24.02 -14.90 11.36
N ARG A 90 25.02 -14.50 12.14
CA ARG A 90 26.47 -14.65 11.93
C ARG A 90 26.98 -14.51 10.49
N LEU A 91 27.59 -13.36 10.21
CA LEU A 91 28.58 -13.20 9.14
C LEU A 91 29.91 -13.80 9.61
N ASP A 92 30.07 -15.10 9.44
CA ASP A 92 31.37 -15.76 9.45
C ASP A 92 31.31 -17.07 8.66
N GLN A 93 31.61 -16.96 7.36
CA GLN A 93 32.04 -18.12 6.59
C GLN A 93 33.20 -17.70 5.69
N PRO A 94 34.40 -18.30 5.85
CA PRO A 94 35.51 -18.02 4.95
C PRO A 94 35.28 -18.69 3.58
N PRO A 95 35.91 -18.17 2.50
CA PRO A 95 35.69 -18.64 1.15
C PRO A 95 36.20 -20.07 0.94
N ARG A 96 35.49 -20.84 0.12
CA ARG A 96 36.05 -21.99 -0.60
C ARG A 96 36.31 -21.59 -2.04
#